data_AF-A0A5C0WI79-F1
#
_entry.id   AF-A0A5C0WI79-F1
#
_cell.length_a   1.000
_cell.length_b   1.000
_cell.length_c   1.000
_cell.angle_alpha   90.00
_cell.angle_beta   90.00
_cell.angle_gamma   90.00
#
_symmetry.space_group_name_H-M   'P 1'
#
loop_
_entity.id
_entity.type
_entity.pdbx_description
1 polymer ?
#
loop_
_entity_poly.entity_id
_entity_poly.type
_entity_poly.pdbx_seq_one_letter_code
_entity_poly.pdbx_strand_id
1 'polypeptide(L)'
;MTTHQAEKKNHSHNTLKDEPSGIVPAEIAIPAIDVKAKVEKTTLSKDGSMGVPQETDNTAWFEDGPKPGDKGNAVMNGHVDNKWGPSVFYRLKELKKGDKVIVTSSSGKKRTFEVIKVRSYLREEKPNAFFGYTFTRNLNLITCTGTFDHAAGTHEKRLVVFTQLISS
;
A
#
# COMPACT_ATOMS: atom_id res chain seq x y z
N MET A 1 -5.70 -46.75 48.44
CA MET A 1 -4.49 -45.91 48.32
C MET A 1 -4.36 -45.52 46.85
N THR A 2 -4.04 -44.25 46.63
CA THR A 2 -4.42 -43.43 45.49
C THR A 2 -3.66 -43.76 44.20
N THR A 3 -4.40 -43.89 43.10
CA THR A 3 -3.86 -43.96 41.73
C THR A 3 -3.45 -42.55 41.31
N HIS A 4 -2.16 -42.32 41.04
CA HIS A 4 -1.67 -41.07 40.45
C HIS A 4 -2.00 -41.05 38.95
N GLN A 5 -2.94 -40.19 38.56
CA GLN A 5 -3.20 -39.84 37.17
C GLN A 5 -2.41 -38.57 36.84
N ALA A 6 -1.41 -38.70 35.98
CA ALA A 6 -0.65 -37.56 35.48
C ALA A 6 -1.52 -36.76 34.49
N GLU A 7 -1.89 -35.54 34.86
CA GLU A 7 -2.50 -34.56 33.96
C GLU A 7 -1.50 -34.15 32.87
N LYS A 8 -1.78 -34.53 31.62
CA LYS A 8 -1.12 -33.93 30.47
C LYS A 8 -1.63 -32.49 30.32
N LYS A 9 -0.83 -31.51 30.75
CA LYS A 9 -1.02 -30.10 30.38
C LYS A 9 -0.84 -29.96 28.87
N ASN A 10 -1.95 -29.76 28.16
CA ASN A 10 -1.96 -29.30 26.78
C ASN A 10 -1.40 -27.87 26.73
N HIS A 11 -0.10 -27.74 26.49
CA HIS A 11 0.44 -26.52 25.94
C HIS A 11 0.00 -26.42 24.48
N SER A 12 -1.15 -25.78 24.24
CA SER A 12 -1.46 -25.23 22.92
C SER A 12 -0.39 -24.18 22.60
N HIS A 13 0.66 -24.62 21.91
CA HIS A 13 1.46 -23.73 21.07
C HIS A 13 0.50 -23.21 20.00
N ASN A 14 -0.10 -22.05 20.26
CA ASN A 14 -0.77 -21.27 19.24
C ASN A 14 0.33 -20.72 18.31
N THR A 15 0.87 -21.60 17.48
CA THR A 15 1.57 -21.21 16.26
C THR A 15 0.55 -20.43 15.44
N LEU A 16 0.61 -19.11 15.55
CA LEU A 16 -0.01 -18.19 14.59
C LEU A 16 0.46 -18.67 13.22
N LYS A 17 -0.39 -19.41 12.50
CA LYS A 17 -0.07 -19.79 11.14
C LYS A 17 0.09 -18.49 10.38
N ASP A 18 1.29 -18.26 9.90
CA ASP A 18 1.72 -17.08 9.16
C ASP A 18 1.15 -17.19 7.73
N GLU A 19 -0.16 -17.43 7.61
CA GLU A 19 -0.84 -17.72 6.35
C GLU A 19 -0.78 -16.50 5.42
N PRO A 20 -0.66 -16.71 4.11
CA PRO A 20 -0.84 -15.66 3.12
C PRO A 20 -2.18 -14.97 3.34
N SER A 21 -2.12 -13.68 3.66
CA SER A 21 -3.31 -12.87 3.85
C SER A 21 -3.51 -11.88 2.70
N GLY A 22 -2.66 -11.93 1.67
CA GLY A 22 -2.74 -11.09 0.49
C GLY A 22 -4.09 -11.13 -0.21
N ILE A 23 -4.55 -9.97 -0.66
CA ILE A 23 -5.75 -9.85 -1.48
C ILE A 23 -5.43 -9.19 -2.82
N VAL A 24 -6.22 -9.49 -3.84
CA VAL A 24 -6.27 -8.65 -5.04
C VAL A 24 -7.17 -7.45 -4.71
N PRO A 25 -6.62 -6.22 -4.63
CA PRO A 25 -7.40 -5.04 -4.27
C PRO A 25 -8.32 -4.65 -5.43
N ALA A 26 -9.55 -4.25 -5.09
CA ALA A 26 -10.54 -3.71 -6.03
C ALA A 26 -10.94 -2.26 -5.66
N GLU A 27 -10.90 -1.93 -4.36
CA GLU A 27 -11.17 -0.58 -3.85
C GLU A 27 -10.16 -0.22 -2.76
N ILE A 28 -9.87 1.09 -2.66
CA ILE A 28 -9.10 1.70 -1.58
C ILE A 28 -9.93 2.81 -0.92
N ALA A 29 -9.83 2.91 0.40
CA ALA A 29 -10.38 4.01 1.18
C ALA A 29 -9.32 4.57 2.14
N ILE A 30 -9.25 5.90 2.23
CA ILE A 30 -8.37 6.63 3.15
C ILE A 30 -9.20 7.74 3.82
N PRO A 31 -9.87 7.44 4.95
CA PRO A 31 -10.85 8.36 5.55
C PRO A 31 -10.30 9.74 5.92
N ALA A 32 -9.04 9.81 6.36
CA ALA A 32 -8.42 11.08 6.80
C ALA A 32 -8.32 12.16 5.69
N ILE A 33 -8.45 11.75 4.42
CA ILE A 33 -8.35 12.62 3.25
C ILE A 33 -9.50 12.42 2.26
N ASP A 34 -10.59 11.79 2.72
CA ASP A 34 -11.83 11.56 1.95
C ASP A 34 -11.63 10.78 0.64
N VAL A 35 -10.63 9.91 0.57
CA VAL A 35 -10.41 9.06 -0.60
C VAL A 35 -11.27 7.82 -0.52
N LYS A 36 -12.04 7.57 -1.58
CA LYS A 36 -12.66 6.29 -1.90
C LYS A 36 -12.57 6.07 -3.41
N ALA A 37 -11.76 5.11 -3.83
CA ALA A 37 -11.40 4.94 -5.24
C ALA A 37 -11.36 3.47 -5.66
N LYS A 38 -11.55 3.21 -6.95
CA LYS A 38 -11.28 1.91 -7.54
C LYS A 38 -9.78 1.68 -7.64
N VAL A 39 -9.41 0.40 -7.68
CA VAL A 39 -8.03 -0.05 -7.84
C VAL A 39 -7.92 -0.78 -9.19
N GLU A 40 -7.19 -0.17 -10.10
CA GLU A 40 -6.73 -0.77 -11.34
C GLU A 40 -5.50 -1.66 -11.08
N LYS A 41 -5.18 -2.52 -12.05
CA LYS A 41 -3.95 -3.33 -12.01
C LYS A 41 -2.97 -2.81 -13.04
N THR A 42 -1.71 -2.72 -12.65
CA THR A 42 -0.65 -2.31 -13.56
C THR A 42 0.59 -3.20 -13.41
N THR A 43 1.30 -3.37 -14.50
CA THR A 43 2.61 -4.04 -14.56
C THR A 43 3.70 -3.00 -14.78
N LEU A 44 4.94 -3.45 -14.94
CA LEU A 44 5.97 -2.59 -15.51
C LEU A 44 5.68 -2.30 -16.98
N SER A 45 5.88 -1.04 -17.38
CA SER A 45 5.98 -0.61 -18.77
C SER A 45 7.24 -1.18 -19.42
N LYS A 46 7.31 -1.14 -20.76
CA LYS A 46 8.48 -1.62 -21.53
C LYS A 46 9.78 -0.90 -21.17
N ASP A 47 9.69 0.35 -20.71
CA ASP A 47 10.82 1.17 -20.26
C ASP A 47 11.19 0.94 -18.78
N GLY A 48 10.52 -0.01 -18.10
CA GLY A 48 10.75 -0.32 -16.70
C GLY A 48 10.08 0.64 -15.70
N SER A 49 9.26 1.58 -16.17
CA SER A 49 8.45 2.43 -15.29
C SER A 49 7.24 1.67 -14.74
N MET A 50 6.78 2.05 -13.54
CA MET A 50 5.55 1.51 -12.95
C MET A 50 4.33 2.10 -13.67
N GLY A 51 3.38 1.25 -14.07
CA GLY A 51 2.16 1.73 -14.70
C GLY A 51 1.32 2.61 -13.79
N VAL A 52 0.77 3.69 -14.36
CA VAL A 52 -0.12 4.64 -13.68
C VAL A 52 -1.59 4.29 -13.93
N PRO A 53 -2.54 4.73 -13.09
CA PRO A 53 -3.96 4.50 -13.34
C PRO A 53 -4.38 5.23 -14.62
N GLN A 54 -5.28 4.65 -15.39
CA GLN A 54 -5.85 5.29 -16.58
C GLN A 54 -6.78 6.44 -16.19
N GLU A 55 -7.60 6.24 -15.17
CA GLU A 55 -8.51 7.26 -14.66
C GLU A 55 -7.86 8.08 -13.54
N THR A 56 -8.08 9.40 -13.54
CA THR A 56 -7.50 10.33 -12.56
C THR A 56 -8.03 10.11 -11.14
N ASP A 57 -9.23 9.55 -11.03
CA ASP A 57 -9.93 9.29 -9.76
C ASP A 57 -9.69 7.87 -9.25
N ASN A 58 -8.99 7.04 -10.02
CA ASN A 58 -8.61 5.69 -9.64
C ASN A 58 -7.17 5.63 -9.12
N THR A 59 -6.90 4.56 -8.40
CA THR A 59 -5.54 4.14 -8.03
C THR A 59 -5.16 2.90 -8.83
N ALA A 60 -3.87 2.56 -8.86
CA ALA A 60 -3.37 1.38 -9.53
C ALA A 60 -2.43 0.60 -8.60
N TRP A 61 -2.66 -0.69 -8.48
CA TRP A 61 -1.78 -1.62 -7.77
C TRP A 61 -0.80 -2.26 -8.74
N PHE A 62 0.48 -2.27 -8.34
CA PHE A 62 1.55 -2.94 -9.08
C PHE A 62 1.48 -4.46 -8.88
N GLU A 63 0.95 -5.18 -9.86
CA GLU A 63 0.56 -6.59 -9.71
C GLU A 63 1.72 -7.59 -9.80
N ASP A 64 2.86 -7.17 -10.36
CA ASP A 64 4.09 -7.98 -10.39
C ASP A 64 4.74 -8.08 -9.00
N GLY A 65 4.29 -7.28 -8.04
CA GLY A 65 4.77 -7.27 -6.65
C GLY A 65 3.89 -8.08 -5.67
N PRO A 66 4.19 -8.00 -4.36
CA PRO A 66 3.37 -8.60 -3.32
C PRO A 66 1.92 -8.08 -3.34
N LYS A 67 0.97 -8.97 -3.05
CA LYS A 67 -0.42 -8.57 -2.79
C LYS A 67 -0.50 -7.82 -1.46
N PRO A 68 -1.34 -6.78 -1.33
CA PRO A 68 -1.63 -6.16 -0.05
C PRO A 68 -2.08 -7.20 0.99
N GLY A 69 -1.27 -7.39 2.05
CA GLY A 69 -1.50 -8.37 3.12
C GLY A 69 -0.51 -9.54 3.11
N ASP A 70 0.22 -9.76 2.01
CA ASP A 70 1.37 -10.67 2.00
C ASP A 70 2.62 -9.99 2.56
N LYS A 71 3.62 -10.79 2.93
CA LYS A 71 4.94 -10.27 3.32
C LYS A 71 5.59 -9.58 2.14
N GLY A 72 6.21 -8.44 2.39
CA GLY A 72 6.84 -7.60 1.40
C GLY A 72 6.23 -6.20 1.31
N ASN A 73 6.62 -5.50 0.25
CA ASN A 73 6.16 -4.16 -0.08
C ASN A 73 5.17 -4.22 -1.25
N ALA A 74 3.87 -4.27 -0.96
CA ALA A 74 2.87 -3.97 -1.99
C ALA A 74 2.97 -2.47 -2.33
N VAL A 75 2.76 -2.11 -3.60
CA VAL A 75 2.83 -0.72 -4.06
C VAL A 75 1.56 -0.33 -4.79
N MET A 76 1.03 0.85 -4.47
CA MET A 76 -0.11 1.44 -5.15
C MET A 76 0.18 2.90 -5.49
N ASN A 77 -0.14 3.29 -6.71
CA ASN A 77 0.08 4.65 -7.21
C ASN A 77 -1.23 5.32 -7.59
N GLY A 78 -1.22 6.65 -7.58
CA GLY A 78 -2.35 7.49 -7.96
C GLY A 78 -1.91 8.88 -8.38
N HIS A 79 -2.70 9.52 -9.22
CA HIS A 79 -2.41 10.86 -9.73
C HIS A 79 -2.54 11.90 -8.61
N VAL A 80 -1.66 12.90 -8.61
CA VAL A 80 -1.74 14.04 -7.67
C VAL A 80 -2.73 15.08 -8.19
N ASP A 81 -2.60 15.44 -9.46
CA ASP A 81 -3.46 16.39 -10.16
C ASP A 81 -3.50 16.02 -11.65
N ASN A 82 -4.25 16.80 -12.41
CA ASN A 82 -4.32 16.78 -13.85
C ASN A 82 -4.60 18.20 -14.36
N LYS A 83 -4.70 18.38 -15.67
CA LYS A 83 -4.94 19.70 -16.30
C LYS A 83 -6.23 20.40 -15.84
N TRP A 84 -7.18 19.68 -15.26
CA TRP A 84 -8.47 20.18 -14.78
C TRP A 84 -8.53 20.39 -13.27
N GLY A 85 -7.53 19.91 -12.51
CA GLY A 85 -7.47 20.10 -11.07
C GLY A 85 -6.95 18.88 -10.29
N PRO A 86 -7.26 18.83 -8.98
CA PRO A 86 -6.89 17.72 -8.09
C PRO A 86 -7.33 16.35 -8.59
N SER A 87 -6.51 15.33 -8.33
CA SER A 87 -6.79 13.90 -8.61
C SER A 87 -6.85 13.09 -7.31
N VAL A 88 -7.01 11.76 -7.40
CA VAL A 88 -7.25 10.85 -6.26
C VAL A 88 -6.27 11.02 -5.09
N PHE A 89 -4.99 11.31 -5.35
CA PHE A 89 -3.94 11.42 -4.33
C PHE A 89 -3.47 12.86 -4.11
N TYR A 90 -4.24 13.87 -4.54
CA TYR A 90 -3.92 15.28 -4.32
C TYR A 90 -3.61 15.60 -2.84
N ARG A 91 -4.43 15.05 -1.94
CA ARG A 91 -4.34 15.26 -0.48
C ARG A 91 -3.44 14.24 0.22
N LEU A 92 -2.74 13.36 -0.50
CA LEU A 92 -1.93 12.30 0.11
C LEU A 92 -0.83 12.84 1.04
N LYS A 93 -0.34 14.05 0.78
CA LYS A 93 0.62 14.79 1.63
C LYS A 93 0.09 15.17 3.01
N GLU A 94 -1.22 15.14 3.21
CA GLU A 94 -1.87 15.51 4.49
C GLU A 94 -1.87 14.35 5.49
N LEU A 95 -1.59 13.12 5.03
CA LEU A 95 -1.56 11.94 5.89
C LEU A 95 -0.44 12.00 6.95
N LYS A 96 -0.75 11.44 8.11
CA LYS A 96 0.13 11.41 9.28
C LYS A 96 0.19 9.99 9.84
N LYS A 97 1.21 9.75 10.67
CA LYS A 97 1.34 8.48 11.38
C LYS A 97 0.05 8.18 12.17
N GLY A 98 -0.47 6.96 12.05
CA GLY A 98 -1.73 6.54 12.68
C GLY A 98 -2.95 6.53 11.75
N ASP A 99 -2.91 7.29 10.64
CA ASP A 99 -4.00 7.31 9.66
C ASP A 99 -4.18 5.93 9.01
N LYS A 100 -5.41 5.61 8.62
CA LYS A 100 -5.77 4.29 8.10
C LYS A 100 -5.89 4.28 6.59
N VAL A 101 -5.36 3.22 5.99
CA VAL A 101 -5.55 2.87 4.59
C VAL A 101 -6.23 1.51 4.53
N ILE A 102 -7.39 1.45 3.90
CA ILE A 102 -8.22 0.24 3.83
C ILE A 102 -8.30 -0.19 2.38
N VAL A 103 -7.92 -1.42 2.09
CA VAL A 103 -8.09 -2.02 0.76
C VAL A 103 -9.09 -3.16 0.84
N THR A 104 -9.97 -3.24 -0.16
CA THR A 104 -11.06 -4.22 -0.21
C THR A 104 -10.99 -5.01 -1.52
N SER A 105 -11.11 -6.33 -1.46
CA SER A 105 -11.21 -7.19 -2.64
C SER A 105 -12.62 -7.16 -3.23
N SER A 106 -12.79 -7.64 -4.46
CA SER A 106 -14.11 -7.82 -5.09
C SER A 106 -15.03 -8.77 -4.30
N SER A 107 -14.45 -9.68 -3.51
CA SER A 107 -15.17 -10.58 -2.60
C SER A 107 -15.47 -9.97 -1.22
N GLY A 108 -15.15 -8.69 -0.99
CA GLY A 108 -15.43 -7.98 0.25
C GLY A 108 -14.40 -8.19 1.38
N LYS A 109 -13.31 -8.94 1.15
CA LYS A 109 -12.24 -9.10 2.15
C LYS A 109 -11.47 -7.79 2.30
N LYS A 110 -11.21 -7.37 3.54
CA LYS A 110 -10.55 -6.10 3.85
C LYS A 110 -9.17 -6.30 4.44
N ARG A 111 -8.23 -5.42 4.11
CA ARG A 111 -6.96 -5.26 4.83
C ARG A 111 -6.83 -3.82 5.28
N THR A 112 -6.54 -3.63 6.56
CA THR A 112 -6.35 -2.31 7.14
C THR A 112 -4.88 -2.11 7.48
N PHE A 113 -4.32 -1.06 6.91
CA PHE A 113 -2.96 -0.62 7.14
C PHE A 113 -2.98 0.69 7.92
N GLU A 114 -1.93 0.89 8.71
CA GLU A 114 -1.67 2.15 9.42
C GLU A 114 -0.47 2.85 8.78
N VAL A 115 -0.59 4.16 8.56
CA VAL A 115 0.52 5.00 8.13
C VAL A 115 1.59 5.02 9.21
N ILE A 116 2.82 4.67 8.82
CA ILE A 116 3.99 4.69 9.71
C ILE A 116 4.86 5.93 9.49
N LYS A 117 4.94 6.42 8.25
CA LYS A 117 5.69 7.63 7.88
C LYS A 117 5.29 8.12 6.48
N VAL A 118 5.48 9.41 6.24
CA VAL A 118 5.33 10.06 4.93
C VAL A 118 6.66 10.71 4.58
N ARG A 119 7.17 10.48 3.35
CA ARG A 119 8.43 11.07 2.88
C ARG A 119 8.36 11.45 1.41
N SER A 120 9.05 12.52 1.05
CA SER A 120 9.26 12.91 -0.34
C SER A 120 10.69 12.58 -0.76
N TYR A 121 10.83 12.10 -1.98
CA TYR A 121 12.10 11.77 -2.63
C TYR A 121 12.19 12.54 -3.96
N LEU A 122 13.39 12.90 -4.41
CA LEU A 122 13.56 13.31 -5.80
C LEU A 122 13.16 12.14 -6.71
N ARG A 123 12.62 12.45 -7.89
CA ARG A 123 12.14 11.45 -8.85
C ARG A 123 13.24 10.48 -9.28
N GLU A 124 14.49 10.94 -9.31
CA GLU A 124 15.67 10.18 -9.69
C GLU A 124 16.17 9.26 -8.57
N GLU A 125 15.71 9.48 -7.33
CA GLU A 125 16.02 8.59 -6.22
C GLU A 125 15.23 7.29 -6.35
N LYS A 126 15.96 6.16 -6.31
CA LYS A 126 15.39 4.81 -6.27
C LYS A 126 15.58 4.20 -4.88
N PRO A 127 14.89 4.68 -3.83
CA PRO A 127 15.14 4.16 -2.50
C PRO A 127 14.63 2.73 -2.40
N ASN A 128 15.49 1.83 -1.94
CA ASN A 128 15.17 0.43 -1.65
C ASN A 128 13.97 0.27 -0.68
N ALA A 129 13.57 1.33 0.01
CA ALA A 129 12.52 1.31 1.02
C ALA A 129 11.15 0.87 0.51
N PHE A 130 10.82 1.02 -0.79
CA PHE A 130 9.54 0.58 -1.34
C PHE A 130 9.60 -0.55 -2.38
N PHE A 131 10.79 -0.91 -2.88
CA PHE A 131 10.99 -2.09 -3.77
C PHE A 131 11.81 -3.22 -3.14
N GLY A 132 12.45 -2.98 -2.00
CA GLY A 132 13.30 -3.95 -1.34
C GLY A 132 12.52 -5.05 -0.63
N TYR A 133 13.23 -6.13 -0.29
CA TYR A 133 12.69 -7.22 0.50
C TYR A 133 12.41 -6.77 1.95
N THR A 134 11.31 -7.27 2.52
CA THR A 134 10.98 -7.11 3.94
C THR A 134 10.12 -8.28 4.43
N PHE A 135 10.26 -8.61 5.71
CA PHE A 135 9.39 -9.58 6.40
C PHE A 135 8.07 -8.96 6.89
N THR A 136 7.96 -7.63 6.89
CA THR A 136 6.73 -6.92 7.25
C THR A 136 5.71 -6.99 6.11
N ARG A 137 4.44 -6.71 6.42
CA ARG A 137 3.33 -6.68 5.46
C ARG A 137 2.97 -5.23 5.19
N ASN A 138 3.54 -4.64 4.14
CA ASN A 138 3.43 -3.22 3.87
C ASN A 138 2.56 -2.94 2.63
N LEU A 139 1.93 -1.78 2.62
CA LEU A 139 1.35 -1.16 1.42
C LEU A 139 1.91 0.26 1.30
N ASN A 140 2.72 0.52 0.28
CA ASN A 140 3.29 1.85 0.05
C ASN A 140 2.47 2.58 -1.01
N LEU A 141 1.98 3.78 -0.66
CA LEU A 141 1.24 4.63 -1.59
C LEU A 141 2.18 5.67 -2.20
N ILE A 142 2.11 5.87 -3.51
CA ILE A 142 3.01 6.75 -4.26
C ILE A 142 2.20 7.74 -5.09
N THR A 143 2.61 9.02 -5.06
CA THR A 143 2.10 10.04 -5.99
C THR A 143 3.18 11.04 -6.40
N CYS A 144 2.91 11.81 -7.46
CA CYS A 144 3.75 12.93 -7.86
C CYS A 144 3.64 14.08 -6.84
N THR A 145 4.73 14.81 -6.62
CA THR A 145 4.71 15.99 -5.73
C THR A 145 5.81 16.97 -6.10
N GLY A 146 5.80 18.16 -5.51
CA GLY A 146 6.72 19.24 -5.85
C GLY A 146 6.37 19.96 -7.15
N THR A 147 7.29 20.78 -7.64
CA THR A 147 7.10 21.58 -8.86
C THR A 147 6.98 20.68 -10.09
N PHE A 148 6.12 21.07 -11.02
CA PHE A 148 6.04 20.44 -12.34
C PHE A 148 7.22 20.91 -13.19
N ASP A 149 8.06 19.97 -13.61
CA ASP A 149 9.15 20.24 -14.54
C ASP A 149 8.61 20.13 -15.97
N HIS A 150 8.45 21.27 -16.64
CA HIS A 150 7.92 21.34 -18.00
C HIS A 150 8.84 20.69 -19.04
N ALA A 151 10.15 20.68 -18.81
CA ALA A 151 11.10 20.06 -19.73
C ALA A 151 11.02 18.52 -19.63
N ALA A 152 10.86 17.99 -18.42
CA ALA A 152 10.68 16.55 -18.17
C ALA A 152 9.22 16.07 -18.31
N GLY A 153 8.25 16.98 -18.40
CA GLY A 153 6.81 16.65 -18.49
C GLY A 153 6.25 15.96 -17.25
N THR A 154 6.86 16.12 -16.08
CA THR A 154 6.42 15.47 -14.83
C THR A 154 6.98 16.19 -13.61
N HIS A 155 6.47 15.89 -12.41
CA HIS A 155 6.96 16.53 -11.19
C HIS A 155 8.36 16.04 -10.80
N GLU A 156 9.11 16.92 -10.14
CA GLU A 156 10.48 16.66 -9.68
C GLU A 156 10.57 15.66 -8.52
N LYS A 157 9.48 15.46 -7.77
CA LYS A 157 9.48 14.62 -6.57
C LYS A 157 8.40 13.55 -6.60
N ARG A 158 8.59 12.53 -5.77
CA ARG A 158 7.60 11.50 -5.45
C ARG A 158 7.33 11.51 -3.96
N LEU A 159 6.07 11.60 -3.58
CA LEU A 159 5.63 11.41 -2.20
C LEU A 159 5.34 9.93 -2.00
N VAL A 160 5.91 9.36 -0.94
CA VAL A 160 5.68 7.98 -0.53
C VAL A 160 5.10 7.95 0.88
N VAL A 161 3.93 7.34 1.01
CA VAL A 161 3.30 7.02 2.29
C VAL A 161 3.58 5.56 2.58
N PHE A 162 4.32 5.30 3.65
CA PHE A 162 4.62 3.96 4.09
C PHE A 162 3.56 3.53 5.09
N THR A 163 3.02 2.33 4.89
CA THR A 163 2.02 1.77 5.79
C THR A 163 2.36 0.33 6.16
N GLN A 164 1.86 -0.12 7.31
CA GLN A 164 2.01 -1.49 7.77
C GLN A 164 0.65 -2.08 8.15
N LEU A 165 0.45 -3.35 7.82
CA LEU A 165 -0.77 -4.07 8.11
C LEU A 165 -1.00 -4.17 9.62
N ILE A 166 -2.22 -3.82 10.06
CA ILE A 166 -2.65 -3.94 11.46
C ILE A 166 -3.86 -4.87 11.64
N SER A 167 -4.60 -5.17 10.56
CA SER A 167 -5.75 -6.08 10.60
C SER A 167 -6.01 -6.72 9.25
N SER A 168 -6.36 -8.01 9.29
CA SER A 168 -6.77 -8.85 8.15
C SER A 168 -8.15 -9.46 8.34
#